data_AF-A0AAW2WKC1-F1
#
_entry.id   AF-A0AAW2WKC1-F1
#
_cell.length_a   1.000
_cell.length_b   1.000
_cell.length_c   1.000
_cell.angle_alpha   90.00
_cell.angle_beta   90.00
_cell.angle_gamma   90.00
#
_symmetry.space_group_name_H-M   'P 1'
#
loop_
_entity.id
_entity.type
_entity.pdbx_description
1 polymer ?
#
loop_
_entity_poly.entity_id
_entity_poly.type
_entity_poly.pdbx_seq_one_letter_code
_entity_poly.pdbx_strand_id
1 'polypeptide(L)'
;MVESVKDVTAKFSKLDKFEGVDFHRWQKKMHFLLTTLKYVLSTLIPEYVEDETVEQTRRRNKWKNDDYICRGHILNGMSDTLFNIYQNVEFAKALWDALKKQSILQKMLQARSS
;
A
#
# COMPACT_ATOMS: atom_id res chain seq x y z
N MET A 1 14.21 18.03 13.59
CA MET A 1 12.89 17.83 14.21
C MET A 1 12.23 16.68 13.48
N VAL A 2 11.99 15.54 14.13
CA VAL A 2 11.30 14.40 13.51
C VAL A 2 9.81 14.69 13.62
N GLU A 3 9.11 14.83 12.49
CA GLU A 3 7.65 15.00 12.51
C GLU A 3 7.01 13.81 13.25
N SER A 4 6.11 14.11 14.18
CA SER A 4 5.39 13.09 14.92
C SER A 4 4.57 12.24 13.95
N VAL A 5 4.48 10.93 14.20
CA VAL A 5 3.63 10.02 13.41
C VAL A 5 2.21 10.58 13.31
N LYS A 6 1.70 11.25 14.35
CA LYS A 6 0.38 11.90 14.35
C LYS A 6 0.24 13.05 13.34
N ASP A 7 1.28 13.86 13.14
CA ASP A 7 1.28 14.97 12.17
C ASP A 7 1.32 14.46 10.74
N VAL A 8 2.04 13.35 10.55
CA VAL A 8 2.09 12.61 9.28
C VAL A 8 0.70 12.02 8.99
N THR A 9 0.04 11.39 9.98
CA THR A 9 -1.31 10.83 9.81
C THR A 9 -2.38 11.87 9.54
N ALA A 10 -2.32 13.04 10.19
CA ALA A 10 -3.27 14.14 9.99
C ALA A 10 -3.16 14.81 8.61
N LYS A 11 -2.00 14.71 7.94
CA LYS A 11 -1.83 15.15 6.55
C LYS A 11 -2.53 14.19 5.57
N PHE A 12 -2.75 12.92 5.94
CA PHE A 12 -3.40 11.93 5.04
C PHE A 12 -4.88 12.15 4.87
N SER A 13 -5.59 12.59 5.91
CA SER A 13 -7.01 12.93 5.82
C SER A 13 -7.28 14.17 4.95
N LYS A 14 -6.24 14.93 4.55
CA LYS A 14 -6.33 16.08 3.63
C LYS A 14 -5.98 15.74 2.17
N LEU A 15 -5.56 14.52 1.86
CA LEU A 15 -5.33 14.12 0.48
C LEU A 15 -6.64 13.66 -0.16
N ASP A 16 -6.89 14.07 -1.41
CA ASP A 16 -8.02 13.55 -2.18
C ASP A 16 -7.98 12.02 -2.22
N LYS A 17 -9.10 11.40 -1.84
CA LYS A 17 -9.26 9.94 -1.90
C LYS A 17 -9.19 9.47 -3.36
N PHE A 18 -8.62 8.30 -3.58
CA PHE A 18 -8.66 7.64 -4.88
C PHE A 18 -10.06 7.09 -5.16
N GLU A 19 -10.67 7.58 -6.23
CA GLU A 19 -12.01 7.17 -6.70
C GLU A 19 -11.95 6.21 -7.91
N GLY A 20 -10.78 5.64 -8.22
CA GLY A 20 -10.60 4.76 -9.39
C GLY A 20 -10.14 5.48 -10.67
N VAL A 21 -10.16 6.81 -10.70
CA VAL A 21 -9.65 7.64 -11.81
C VAL A 21 -8.26 8.21 -11.49
N ASP A 22 -7.49 8.59 -12.52
CA ASP A 22 -6.19 9.23 -12.36
C ASP A 22 -5.19 8.45 -11.48
N PHE A 23 -5.21 7.11 -11.57
CA PHE A 23 -4.37 6.22 -10.77
C PHE A 23 -2.89 6.63 -10.75
N HIS A 24 -2.32 7.12 -11.86
CA HIS A 24 -0.91 7.56 -11.91
C HIS A 24 -0.60 8.71 -10.95
N ARG A 25 -1.52 9.68 -10.81
CA ARG A 25 -1.34 10.82 -9.91
C ARG A 25 -1.42 10.37 -8.46
N TRP A 26 -2.44 9.56 -8.14
CA TRP A 26 -2.59 9.00 -6.79
C TRP A 26 -1.43 8.07 -6.43
N GLN A 27 -1.00 7.21 -7.35
CA GLN A 27 0.12 6.30 -7.17
C GLN A 27 1.41 7.04 -6.86
N LYS A 28 1.68 8.17 -7.53
CA LYS A 28 2.83 9.04 -7.20
C LYS A 28 2.72 9.60 -5.78
N LYS A 29 1.57 10.13 -5.37
CA LYS A 29 1.33 10.62 -3.99
C LYS A 29 1.58 9.51 -2.97
N MET A 30 1.05 8.31 -3.21
CA MET A 30 1.27 7.13 -2.38
C MET A 30 2.73 6.68 -2.34
N HIS A 31 3.46 6.79 -3.44
CA HIS A 31 4.89 6.46 -3.47
C HIS A 31 5.72 7.39 -2.59
N PHE A 32 5.44 8.70 -2.59
CA PHE A 32 6.13 9.64 -1.70
C PHE A 32 5.83 9.33 -0.23
N LEU A 33 4.55 9.08 0.07
CA LEU A 33 4.08 8.71 1.39
C LEU A 33 4.78 7.44 1.91
N LEU A 34 4.77 6.37 1.13
CA LEU A 34 5.29 5.07 1.55
C LEU A 34 6.83 4.98 1.48
N THR A 35 7.57 6.09 1.43
CA THR A 35 9.04 6.08 1.24
C THR A 35 9.77 5.12 2.18
N THR A 36 9.39 5.07 3.46
CA THR A 36 10.02 4.19 4.47
C THR A 36 9.48 2.76 4.46
N LEU A 37 8.32 2.51 3.83
CA LEU A 37 7.61 1.23 3.78
C LEU A 37 7.65 0.57 2.40
N LYS A 38 8.16 1.26 1.38
CA LYS A 38 8.14 0.83 -0.03
C LYS A 38 8.79 -0.53 -0.24
N TYR A 39 9.77 -0.88 0.59
CA TYR A 39 10.46 -2.15 0.52
C TYR A 39 9.51 -3.35 0.67
N VAL A 40 8.40 -3.21 1.42
CA VAL A 40 7.39 -4.27 1.57
C VAL A 40 6.64 -4.54 0.26
N LEU A 41 6.50 -3.54 -0.61
CA LEU A 41 5.85 -3.69 -1.92
C LEU A 41 6.72 -4.45 -2.94
N SER A 42 8.01 -4.60 -2.65
CA SER A 42 9.02 -5.20 -3.54
C SER A 42 9.71 -6.44 -2.99
N THR A 43 9.53 -6.76 -1.71
CA THR A 43 10.18 -7.91 -1.04
C THR A 43 9.15 -8.98 -0.70
N LEU A 44 9.61 -10.21 -0.53
CA LEU A 44 8.81 -11.29 0.01
C LEU A 44 8.82 -11.22 1.54
N ILE A 45 7.79 -11.79 2.16
CA ILE A 45 7.78 -12.00 3.60
C ILE A 45 9.00 -12.85 3.98
N PRO A 46 9.75 -12.48 5.03
CA PRO A 46 10.82 -13.33 5.52
C PRO A 46 10.29 -14.71 5.92
N GLU A 47 10.90 -15.76 5.38
CA GLU A 47 10.51 -17.15 5.64
C GLU A 47 10.61 -17.48 7.14
N TYR A 48 9.69 -18.32 7.59
CA TYR A 48 9.80 -18.92 8.92
C TYR A 48 10.81 -20.06 8.87
N VAL A 49 11.73 -20.08 9.83
CA VAL A 49 12.56 -21.26 10.12
C VAL A 49 12.38 -21.69 11.57
N GLU A 50 12.42 -23.00 11.83
CA GLU A 50 12.10 -23.56 13.15
C GLU A 50 13.08 -23.07 14.23
N ASP A 51 14.37 -23.02 13.89
CA ASP A 51 15.46 -22.51 14.75
C ASP A 51 15.82 -21.05 14.46
N GLU A 52 14.82 -20.17 14.33
CA GLU A 52 15.06 -18.74 14.14
C GLU A 52 15.87 -18.14 15.31
N THR A 53 16.95 -17.44 14.97
CA THR A 53 17.59 -16.53 15.91
C THR A 53 16.63 -15.39 16.30
N VAL A 54 16.83 -14.82 17.49
CA VAL A 54 16.07 -13.65 17.96
C VAL A 54 16.05 -12.52 16.92
N GLU A 55 17.16 -12.32 16.20
CA GLU A 55 17.28 -11.30 15.16
C GLU A 55 16.45 -11.61 13.92
N GLN A 56 16.34 -12.89 13.51
CA GLN A 56 15.47 -13.29 12.40
C GLN A 56 14.00 -13.08 12.76
N THR A 57 13.59 -13.50 13.96
CA THR A 57 12.22 -13.27 14.44
C THR A 57 11.89 -11.78 14.51
N ARG A 58 12.81 -10.94 14.98
CA ARG A 58 12.65 -9.46 15.00
C ARG A 58 12.45 -8.90 13.60
N ARG A 59 13.28 -9.32 12.63
CA ARG A 59 13.17 -8.87 11.23
C ARG A 59 11.83 -9.26 10.61
N ARG A 60 11.39 -10.51 10.81
CA ARG A 60 10.10 -11.02 10.31
C ARG A 60 8.93 -10.28 10.92
N ASN A 61 8.92 -10.08 12.24
CA ASN A 61 7.87 -9.33 12.93
C ASN A 61 7.82 -7.87 12.50
N LYS A 62 8.99 -7.23 12.33
CA LYS A 62 9.07 -5.88 11.78
C LYS A 62 8.47 -5.81 10.38
N TRP A 63 8.83 -6.74 9.49
CA TRP A 63 8.29 -6.80 8.13
C TRP A 63 6.77 -6.93 8.14
N LYS A 64 6.21 -7.84 8.96
CA LYS A 64 4.75 -8.04 9.10
C LYS A 64 4.04 -6.77 9.60
N ASN A 65 4.63 -6.08 10.57
CA ASN A 65 4.10 -4.82 11.07
C ASN A 65 4.13 -3.72 10.00
N ASP A 66 5.24 -3.60 9.27
CA ASP A 66 5.41 -2.62 8.21
C ASP A 66 4.45 -2.91 7.04
N ASP A 67 4.16 -4.18 6.72
CA ASP A 67 3.14 -4.58 5.75
C ASP A 67 1.73 -4.17 6.20
N TYR A 68 1.37 -4.44 7.45
CA TYR A 68 0.09 -4.00 8.00
C TYR A 68 -0.09 -2.48 7.91
N ILE A 69 0.93 -1.70 8.30
CA ILE A 69 0.91 -0.24 8.23
C ILE A 69 0.82 0.24 6.76
N CYS A 70 1.63 -0.34 5.87
CA CYS A 70 1.63 -0.01 4.45
C CYS A 70 0.25 -0.25 3.83
N ARG A 71 -0.36 -1.41 4.13
CA ARG A 71 -1.71 -1.77 3.70
C ARG A 71 -2.75 -0.78 4.21
N GLY A 72 -2.68 -0.42 5.49
CA GLY A 72 -3.55 0.59 6.10
C GLY A 72 -3.47 1.96 5.41
N HIS A 73 -2.25 2.42 5.06
CA HIS A 73 -2.08 3.67 4.32
C HIS A 73 -2.67 3.60 2.90
N ILE A 74 -2.49 2.48 2.19
CA ILE A 74 -3.06 2.28 0.85
C ILE A 74 -4.59 2.31 0.92
N LEU A 75 -5.18 1.60 1.89
CA LEU A 75 -6.63 1.55 2.12
C LEU A 75 -7.20 2.91 2.55
N ASN A 76 -6.51 3.66 3.40
CA ASN A 76 -6.96 5.00 3.79
C ASN A 76 -6.85 6.03 2.64
N GLY A 77 -6.03 5.75 1.63
CA GLY A 77 -5.86 6.59 0.46
C GLY A 77 -6.96 6.42 -0.60
N MET A 78 -7.91 5.49 -0.44
CA MET A 78 -8.99 5.22 -1.38
C MET A 78 -10.37 5.59 -0.82
N SER A 79 -11.36 5.66 -1.71
CA SER A 79 -12.75 5.90 -1.35
C SER A 79 -13.37 4.74 -0.58
N ASP A 80 -14.45 5.01 0.15
CA ASP A 80 -15.07 4.01 1.01
C ASP A 80 -15.61 2.82 0.19
N THR A 81 -16.06 3.08 -1.04
CA THR A 81 -16.45 2.03 -2.00
C THR A 81 -15.28 1.12 -2.35
N LEU A 82 -14.12 1.68 -2.70
CA LEU A 82 -12.93 0.89 -3.02
C LEU A 82 -12.37 0.18 -1.78
N PHE A 83 -12.37 0.86 -0.63
CA PHE A 83 -11.98 0.27 0.64
C PHE A 83 -12.77 -1.01 0.90
N ASN A 84 -14.09 -0.97 0.75
CA ASN A 84 -14.94 -2.13 1.01
C ASN A 84 -14.63 -3.34 0.10
N ILE A 85 -14.22 -3.08 -1.15
CA ILE A 85 -13.81 -4.11 -2.11
C ILE A 85 -12.46 -4.73 -1.73
N TYR A 86 -11.52 -3.91 -1.28
CA TYR A 86 -10.11 -4.30 -1.13
C TYR A 86 -9.67 -4.58 0.32
N GLN A 87 -10.48 -4.28 1.34
CA GLN A 87 -10.12 -4.39 2.77
C GLN A 87 -9.61 -5.78 3.19
N ASN A 88 -10.10 -6.82 2.50
CA ASN A 88 -9.76 -8.22 2.79
C ASN A 88 -8.52 -8.72 2.04
N VAL A 89 -7.88 -7.89 1.22
CA VAL A 89 -6.60 -8.25 0.61
C VAL A 89 -5.56 -8.33 1.72
N GLU A 90 -4.88 -9.48 1.81
CA GLU A 90 -4.04 -9.82 2.95
C GLU A 90 -2.75 -8.98 3.02
N PHE A 91 -2.08 -8.78 1.88
CA PHE A 91 -0.77 -8.13 1.80
C PHE A 91 -0.81 -6.79 1.08
N ALA A 92 -0.01 -5.82 1.54
CA ALA A 92 0.11 -4.52 0.90
C ALA A 92 0.56 -4.65 -0.57
N LYS A 93 1.48 -5.58 -0.85
CA LYS A 93 1.94 -5.88 -2.20
C LYS A 93 0.83 -6.38 -3.12
N ALA A 94 0.04 -7.36 -2.64
CA ALA A 94 -1.06 -7.91 -3.41
C ALA A 94 -2.11 -6.84 -3.72
N LEU A 95 -2.41 -5.98 -2.75
CA LEU A 95 -3.30 -4.84 -2.92
C LEU A 95 -2.76 -3.86 -3.96
N TRP A 96 -1.49 -3.49 -3.84
CA TRP A 96 -0.83 -2.57 -4.76
C TRP A 96 -0.82 -3.09 -6.21
N ASP A 97 -0.55 -4.37 -6.41
CA ASP A 97 -0.49 -4.99 -7.73
C ASP A 97 -1.90 -5.18 -8.34
N ALA A 98 -2.92 -5.46 -7.51
CA ALA A 98 -4.33 -5.49 -7.95
C ALA A 98 -4.78 -4.11 -8.49
N LEU A 99 -4.44 -3.03 -7.79
CA LEU A 99 -4.78 -1.67 -8.22
C LEU A 99 -4.09 -1.28 -9.53
N LYS A 100 -2.80 -1.63 -9.70
CA LYS A 100 -2.10 -1.42 -10.99
C LYS A 100 -2.78 -2.16 -12.14
N LYS A 101 -3.14 -3.43 -11.92
CA LYS A 101 -3.80 -4.26 -12.93
C LYS A 101 -5.14 -3.65 -13.35
N GLN A 102 -5.94 -3.19 -12.39
CA GLN A 102 -7.21 -2.51 -12.66
C GLN A 102 -7.01 -1.24 -13.50
N SER A 103 -6.00 -0.42 -13.17
CA SER A 103 -5.69 0.80 -13.92
C SER A 103 -5.26 0.52 -15.37
N ILE A 104 -4.43 -0.51 -15.58
CA ILE A 104 -3.99 -0.92 -16.93
C ILE A 104 -5.19 -1.41 -17.74
N LEU A 105 -6.06 -2.22 -17.14
CA LEU A 105 -7.26 -2.75 -17.81
C LEU A 105 -8.20 -1.63 -18.24
N GLN A 106 -8.46 -0.65 -17.36
CA GLN A 106 -9.30 0.51 -17.69
C GLN A 106 -8.74 1.30 -18.88
N LYS A 107 -7.42 1.53 -18.93
CA LYS A 107 -6.77 2.21 -20.06
C LYS A 107 -6.90 1.42 -21.36
N MET A 108 -6.73 0.10 -21.31
CA MET A 108 -6.87 -0.77 -22.48
C MET A 108 -8.30 -0.79 -23.03
N LEU A 109 -9.32 -0.78 -22.17
CA LEU A 109 -10.72 -0.73 -22.58
C LEU A 109 -11.04 0.60 -23.26
N GLN A 110 -10.57 1.73 -22.72
CA GLN A 110 -10.74 3.06 -23.33
C GLN A 110 -10.09 3.14 -24.72
N ALA A 111 -8.88 2.63 -24.88
CA ALA A 111 -8.15 2.63 -26.16
C ALA A 111 -8.81 1.75 -27.25
N ARG A 112 -9.56 0.70 -26.87
CA ARG A 112 -10.32 -0.13 -27.83
C ARG A 112 -11.66 0.47 -28.24
N SER A 113 -12.13 1.47 -27.50
CA SER A 113 -13.41 2.14 -27.70
C SER A 113 -13.28 3.44 -28.51
N SER A 114 -12.05 3.79 -28.91
CA SER A 114 -11.65 4.99 -29.67
C SER A 114 -11.13 4.56 -31.04
#